data_AF-A0A4U9D618-F1
#
_entry.id   AF-A0A4U9D618-F1
#
_cell.length_a   1.000
_cell.length_b   1.000
_cell.length_c   1.000
_cell.angle_alpha   90.00
_cell.angle_beta   90.00
_cell.angle_gamma   90.00
#
_symmetry.space_group_name_H-M   'P 1'
#
loop_
_entity.id
_entity.type
_entity.pdbx_description
1 polymer ?
#
loop_
_entity_poly.entity_id
_entity_poly.type
_entity_poly.pdbx_seq_one_letter_code
_entity_poly.pdbx_strand_id
1 'polypeptide(L)'
;MYAGVIEGIGPRYCPSIEDKVMRFADRNQHQIFLEPEGLTSNEIYPNGISTSLPFDVQMQIVRSMQGMENAKIVRPGYAIEYDFFDPRDLKPTLESKYIQGLFFAGQINGTTGYEEAAAQGLLAGLNAGRFSAEKEGWAPGRSQAYLGVLVDDLCTLGTKEPYRMFTSRAGVSADAARR
;
A
#
# COMPACT_ATOMS: atom_id res chain seq x y z
N MET A 1 3.70 2.99 16.62
CA MET A 1 4.64 4.14 16.64
C MET A 1 4.53 4.98 17.93
N TYR A 2 3.34 5.21 18.50
CA TYR A 2 3.18 6.03 19.72
C TYR A 2 3.10 5.29 21.07
N ALA A 3 2.98 3.96 21.07
CA ALA A 3 2.96 3.15 22.29
C ALA A 3 4.32 2.51 22.65
N GLY A 4 5.38 2.76 21.86
CA GLY A 4 6.69 2.13 22.06
C GLY A 4 6.76 0.62 21.75
N VAL A 5 5.69 0.04 21.17
CA VAL A 5 5.59 -1.40 20.83
C VAL A 5 5.98 -1.71 19.37
N ILE A 6 6.16 -0.68 18.54
CA ILE A 6 6.35 -0.76 17.08
C ILE A 6 7.62 0.02 16.76
N GLU A 7 8.68 -0.67 16.32
CA GLU A 7 9.98 -0.10 15.96
C GLU A 7 10.07 0.29 14.47
N GLY A 8 9.11 -0.14 13.65
CA GLY A 8 9.09 0.12 12.22
C GLY A 8 8.86 1.59 11.85
N ILE A 9 9.56 2.06 10.80
CA ILE A 9 9.28 3.34 10.15
C ILE A 9 7.94 3.19 9.41
N GLY A 10 6.88 3.81 9.93
CA GLY A 10 5.59 3.85 9.24
C GLY A 10 5.65 4.73 8.00
N PRO A 11 4.71 4.55 7.06
CA PRO A 11 4.73 5.28 5.80
C PRO A 11 4.63 6.81 6.01
N ARG A 12 5.37 7.59 5.20
CA ARG A 12 5.31 9.07 5.19
C ARG A 12 3.92 9.61 4.89
N TYR A 13 3.09 8.82 4.21
CA TYR A 13 1.67 9.08 4.14
C TYR A 13 1.04 8.56 5.42
N CYS A 14 0.81 9.46 6.39
CA CYS A 14 0.22 9.16 7.70
C CYS A 14 -1.09 8.40 7.51
N PRO A 15 -1.10 7.06 7.65
CA PRO A 15 -2.31 6.28 7.39
C PRO A 15 -3.24 6.35 8.60
N SER A 16 -2.66 6.57 9.78
CA SER A 16 -3.36 6.56 11.05
C SER A 16 -3.96 7.93 11.36
N ILE A 17 -5.11 7.92 12.04
CA ILE A 17 -5.76 9.16 12.49
C ILE A 17 -4.91 9.88 13.54
N GLU A 18 -4.22 9.14 14.40
CA GLU A 18 -3.33 9.70 15.41
C GLU A 18 -2.16 10.48 14.77
N ASP A 19 -1.53 9.95 13.72
CA ASP A 19 -0.44 10.66 13.03
C ASP A 19 -0.97 11.83 12.20
N LYS A 20 -2.15 11.67 11.58
CA LYS A 20 -2.79 12.69 10.73
C LYS A 20 -3.15 13.94 11.54
N VAL A 21 -3.76 13.78 12.71
CA VAL A 21 -4.14 14.88 13.60
C VAL A 21 -2.89 15.61 14.10
N MET A 22 -1.85 14.87 14.50
CA MET A 22 -0.60 15.49 14.97
C MET A 22 0.12 16.28 13.87
N ARG A 23 0.12 15.77 12.64
CA ARG A 23 0.81 16.41 11.51
C ARG A 23 0.04 17.61 10.94
N PHE A 24 -1.29 17.58 11.00
CA PHE A 24 -2.18 18.61 10.48
C PHE A 24 -3.00 19.22 11.60
N ALA A 25 -2.32 19.63 12.68
CA ALA A 25 -2.93 20.17 13.89
C ALA A 25 -3.71 21.48 13.66
N ASP A 26 -3.48 22.16 12.55
CA ASP A 26 -4.21 23.35 12.11
C ASP A 26 -5.61 23.03 11.52
N ARG A 27 -5.90 21.77 11.23
CA ARG A 27 -7.18 21.36 10.67
C ARG A 27 -8.19 21.00 11.75
N ASN A 28 -9.32 21.70 11.73
CA ASN A 28 -10.41 21.47 12.69
C ASN A 28 -11.29 20.25 12.35
N GLN A 29 -11.13 19.63 11.17
CA GLN A 29 -11.90 18.46 10.76
C GLN A 29 -11.16 17.63 9.70
N HIS A 30 -11.42 16.33 9.71
CA HIS A 30 -10.97 15.37 8.70
C HIS A 30 -12.16 14.61 8.15
N GLN A 31 -12.28 14.55 6.82
CA GLN A 31 -13.34 13.80 6.16
C GLN A 31 -13.10 12.29 6.32
N ILE A 32 -14.16 11.58 6.71
CA ILE A 32 -14.23 10.13 6.84
C ILE A 32 -15.31 9.61 5.89
N PHE A 33 -15.04 8.51 5.20
CA PHE A 33 -16.02 7.82 4.36
C PHE A 33 -16.51 6.56 5.07
N LEU A 34 -17.83 6.37 5.11
CA LEU A 34 -18.45 5.17 5.65
C LEU A 34 -18.79 4.24 4.48
N GLU A 35 -17.99 3.19 4.30
CA GLU A 35 -18.07 2.29 3.16
C GLU A 35 -18.71 0.95 3.59
N PRO A 36 -19.83 0.52 3.00
CA PRO A 36 -20.36 -0.82 3.27
C PRO A 36 -19.40 -1.91 2.79
N GLU A 37 -19.07 -2.86 3.67
CA GLU A 37 -18.17 -3.98 3.35
C GLU A 37 -18.79 -5.00 2.36
N GLY A 38 -20.12 -5.02 2.25
CA GLY A 38 -20.81 -5.87 1.28
C GLY A 38 -22.33 -5.71 1.29
N LEU A 39 -22.99 -6.29 0.30
CA LEU A 39 -24.45 -6.21 0.13
C LEU A 39 -25.25 -6.95 1.21
N THR A 40 -24.63 -7.94 1.87
CA THR A 40 -25.24 -8.81 2.88
C THR A 40 -24.59 -8.69 4.26
N SER A 41 -23.64 -7.76 4.41
CA SER A 41 -22.95 -7.51 5.68
C SER A 41 -23.53 -6.26 6.35
N ASN A 42 -23.57 -6.28 7.68
CA ASN A 42 -23.88 -5.10 8.49
C ASN A 42 -22.60 -4.33 8.88
N GLU A 43 -21.43 -4.77 8.43
CA GLU A 43 -20.16 -4.11 8.71
C GLU A 43 -19.95 -2.90 7.79
N ILE A 44 -19.47 -1.82 8.38
CA ILE A 44 -19.10 -0.57 7.71
C ILE A 44 -17.61 -0.33 7.95
N TYR A 45 -16.87 -0.07 6.88
CA TYR A 45 -15.48 0.33 6.93
C TYR A 45 -15.38 1.86 7.03
N PRO A 46 -14.90 2.42 8.15
CA PRO A 46 -14.75 3.86 8.31
C PRO A 46 -13.40 4.31 7.73
N ASN A 47 -13.37 4.52 6.41
CA ASN A 47 -12.17 4.91 5.69
C ASN A 47 -11.70 6.32 6.13
N GLY A 48 -10.48 6.38 6.67
CA GLY A 48 -9.84 7.60 7.15
C GLY A 48 -9.57 7.63 8.67
N ILE A 49 -10.00 6.62 9.43
CA ILE A 49 -9.71 6.48 10.87
C ILE A 49 -8.91 5.22 11.24
N SER A 50 -8.03 4.74 10.34
CA SER A 50 -7.09 3.66 10.70
C SER A 50 -6.32 4.05 11.98
N THR A 51 -6.10 3.11 12.90
CA THR A 51 -5.49 3.44 14.19
C THR A 51 -4.90 2.20 14.86
N SER A 52 -3.91 2.43 15.71
CA SER A 52 -3.29 1.42 16.58
C SER A 52 -3.55 1.67 18.07
N LEU A 53 -4.42 2.62 18.40
CA LEU A 53 -4.73 3.03 19.77
C LEU A 53 -5.51 1.94 20.54
N PRO A 54 -5.50 1.97 21.89
CA PRO A 54 -6.32 1.09 22.72
C PRO A 54 -7.81 1.14 22.36
N PHE A 55 -8.51 0.02 22.48
CA PHE A 55 -9.90 -0.15 22.05
C PHE A 55 -10.89 0.85 22.67
N ASP A 56 -10.71 1.19 23.94
CA ASP A 56 -11.51 2.20 24.64
C ASP A 56 -11.38 3.58 23.99
N VAL A 57 -10.16 3.96 23.59
CA VAL A 57 -9.89 5.19 22.84
C VAL A 57 -10.49 5.11 21.44
N GLN A 58 -10.39 3.98 20.76
CA GLN A 58 -11.03 3.78 19.45
C GLN A 58 -12.54 4.00 19.53
N MET A 59 -13.20 3.42 20.55
CA MET A 59 -14.63 3.60 20.78
C MET A 59 -14.99 5.07 21.02
N GLN A 60 -14.16 5.81 21.76
CA GLN A 60 -14.35 7.25 21.96
C GLN A 60 -14.22 8.04 20.65
N ILE A 61 -13.20 7.75 19.83
CA ILE A 61 -13.02 8.39 18.52
C ILE A 61 -14.23 8.13 17.65
N VAL A 62 -14.67 6.86 17.54
CA VAL A 62 -15.84 6.50 16.72
C VAL A 62 -17.09 7.24 17.18
N ARG A 63 -17.38 7.25 18.49
CA ARG A 63 -18.58 7.90 19.03
C ARG A 63 -18.55 9.42 19.01
N SER A 64 -17.38 10.03 18.85
CA SER A 64 -17.27 11.48 18.66
C SER A 64 -17.66 11.95 17.25
N MET A 65 -17.73 11.04 16.28
CA MET A 65 -18.14 11.37 14.92
C MET A 65 -19.66 11.52 14.83
N GLN A 66 -20.11 12.55 14.13
CA GLN A 66 -21.53 12.81 13.91
C GLN A 66 -22.22 11.61 13.26
N GLY A 67 -23.33 11.17 13.85
CA GLY A 67 -24.12 10.00 13.42
C GLY A 67 -23.64 8.67 13.96
N MET A 68 -22.46 8.62 14.62
CA MET A 68 -21.86 7.40 15.17
C MET A 68 -21.89 7.37 16.70
N GLU A 69 -22.66 8.23 17.36
CA GLU A 69 -22.67 8.43 18.81
C GLU A 69 -23.00 7.13 19.58
N ASN A 70 -23.80 6.25 18.97
CA ASN A 70 -24.21 4.95 19.50
C ASN A 70 -23.63 3.76 18.71
N ALA A 71 -22.65 4.00 17.82
CA ALA A 71 -22.04 2.95 17.03
C ALA A 71 -21.37 1.89 17.92
N LYS A 72 -21.33 0.66 17.39
CA LYS A 72 -20.69 -0.48 18.02
C LYS A 72 -19.58 -0.97 17.10
N ILE A 73 -18.38 -1.13 17.66
CA ILE A 73 -17.24 -1.66 16.92
C ILE A 73 -17.36 -3.18 16.88
N VAL A 74 -17.48 -3.75 15.67
CA VAL A 74 -17.48 -5.21 15.45
C VAL A 74 -16.06 -5.76 15.50
N ARG A 75 -15.10 -5.02 14.92
CA ARG A 75 -13.67 -5.38 14.88
C ARG A 75 -12.82 -4.18 15.27
N PRO A 76 -11.91 -4.29 16.26
CA PRO A 76 -11.03 -3.19 16.61
C PRO A 76 -10.04 -2.90 15.48
N GLY A 77 -9.67 -1.63 15.33
CA GLY A 77 -8.54 -1.21 14.51
C GLY A 77 -7.22 -1.72 15.10
N TYR A 78 -6.24 -1.98 14.23
CA TYR A 78 -4.93 -2.49 14.61
C TYR A 78 -3.88 -2.10 13.58
N ALA A 79 -2.62 -2.26 13.93
CA ALA A 79 -1.49 -2.15 13.02
C ALA A 79 -0.76 -3.50 12.93
N ILE A 80 -0.19 -3.78 11.76
CA ILE A 80 0.66 -4.95 11.52
C ILE A 80 2.06 -4.44 11.17
N GLU A 81 3.07 -5.07 11.77
CA GLU A 81 4.45 -5.01 11.30
C GLU A 81 4.79 -6.32 10.57
N TYR A 82 5.58 -6.21 9.51
CA TYR A 82 5.99 -7.35 8.71
C TYR A 82 7.37 -7.09 8.10
N ASP A 83 8.11 -8.16 7.87
CA ASP A 83 9.37 -8.11 7.13
C ASP A 83 9.11 -8.03 5.62
N PHE A 84 10.01 -7.35 4.92
CA PHE A 84 10.03 -7.30 3.46
C PHE A 84 11.47 -7.36 2.96
N PHE A 85 11.66 -7.80 1.73
CA PHE A 85 12.97 -7.81 1.08
C PHE A 85 13.15 -6.52 0.27
N ASP A 86 14.40 -6.04 0.19
CA ASP A 86 14.73 -4.88 -0.62
C ASP A 86 14.54 -5.20 -2.12
N PRO A 87 13.58 -4.56 -2.81
CA PRO A 87 13.29 -4.89 -4.20
C PRO A 87 14.41 -4.48 -5.16
N ARG A 88 15.43 -3.73 -4.70
CA ARG A 88 16.65 -3.47 -5.48
C ARG A 88 17.45 -4.73 -5.77
N ASP A 89 17.20 -5.81 -5.03
CA ASP A 89 17.79 -7.13 -5.28
C ASP A 89 17.06 -7.92 -6.40
N LEU A 90 16.03 -7.33 -7.01
CA LEU A 90 15.32 -7.90 -8.15
C LEU A 90 15.77 -7.25 -9.47
N LYS A 91 15.68 -8.03 -10.55
CA LYS A 91 15.73 -7.51 -11.92
C LYS A 91 14.39 -6.80 -12.24
N PRO A 92 14.31 -5.96 -13.28
CA PRO A 92 13.04 -5.38 -13.75
C PRO A 92 12.00 -6.42 -14.19
N THR A 93 12.38 -7.69 -14.35
CA THR A 93 11.49 -8.82 -14.59
C THR A 93 10.89 -9.40 -13.30
N LEU A 94 11.20 -8.83 -12.13
CA LEU A 94 10.89 -9.30 -10.77
C LEU A 94 11.57 -10.61 -10.35
N GLU A 95 12.56 -11.05 -11.13
CA GLU A 95 13.42 -12.19 -10.79
C GLU A 95 14.51 -11.77 -9.80
N SER A 96 14.80 -12.59 -8.81
CA SER A 96 15.92 -12.41 -7.89
C SER A 96 17.25 -12.37 -8.64
N LYS A 97 18.13 -11.44 -8.24
CA LYS A 97 19.51 -11.39 -8.73
C LYS A 97 20.39 -12.50 -8.13
N TYR A 98 19.98 -13.10 -7.01
CA TYR A 98 20.75 -14.12 -6.31
C TYR A 98 20.37 -15.55 -6.70
N ILE A 99 19.09 -15.79 -6.99
CA ILE A 99 18.56 -17.12 -7.33
C ILE A 99 17.79 -17.02 -8.64
N GLN A 100 18.31 -17.67 -9.68
CA GLN A 100 17.65 -17.74 -10.98
C GLN A 100 16.33 -18.52 -10.88
N GLY A 101 15.30 -18.03 -11.54
CA GLY A 101 13.95 -18.62 -11.51
C GLY A 101 13.14 -18.34 -10.24
N LEU A 102 13.67 -17.58 -9.27
CA LEU A 102 12.92 -17.13 -8.09
C LEU A 102 12.35 -15.73 -8.34
N PHE A 103 11.02 -15.58 -8.26
CA PHE A 103 10.33 -14.32 -8.53
C PHE A 103 9.56 -13.83 -7.30
N PHE A 104 9.66 -12.54 -6.99
CA PHE A 104 8.93 -11.93 -5.88
C PHE A 104 7.90 -10.91 -6.36
N ALA A 105 6.73 -10.88 -5.72
CA ALA A 105 5.66 -9.95 -6.06
C ALA A 105 4.80 -9.57 -4.85
N GLY A 106 4.39 -8.31 -4.80
CA GLY A 106 3.45 -7.80 -3.79
C GLY A 106 4.13 -7.36 -2.50
N GLN A 107 3.51 -7.64 -1.36
CA GLN A 107 3.94 -7.08 -0.08
C GLN A 107 5.36 -7.46 0.33
N ILE A 108 5.84 -8.62 -0.12
CA ILE A 108 7.22 -9.08 0.07
C ILE A 108 8.26 -8.12 -0.54
N ASN A 109 7.87 -7.31 -1.55
CA ASN A 109 8.69 -6.29 -2.20
C ASN A 109 8.50 -4.89 -1.57
N GLY A 110 7.78 -4.78 -0.46
CA GLY A 110 7.54 -3.51 0.23
C GLY A 110 6.40 -2.66 -0.36
N THR A 111 5.43 -3.25 -1.07
CA THR A 111 4.19 -2.57 -1.51
C THR A 111 2.98 -2.94 -0.66
N THR A 112 2.01 -2.05 -0.43
CA THR A 112 0.84 -2.35 0.44
C THR A 112 -0.53 -2.36 -0.23
N GLY A 113 -0.64 -1.91 -1.48
CA GLY A 113 -1.92 -1.88 -2.19
C GLY A 113 -2.19 -3.16 -2.98
N TYR A 114 -3.48 -3.50 -3.11
CA TYR A 114 -3.91 -4.70 -3.84
C TYR A 114 -3.56 -4.60 -5.31
N GLU A 115 -3.71 -3.41 -5.89
CA GLU A 115 -3.45 -3.11 -7.28
C GLU A 115 -1.95 -3.24 -7.59
N GLU A 116 -1.08 -2.69 -6.74
CA GLU A 116 0.36 -2.83 -6.87
C GLU A 116 0.80 -4.29 -6.76
N ALA A 117 0.23 -5.04 -5.82
CA ALA A 117 0.55 -6.44 -5.63
C ALA A 117 0.07 -7.30 -6.80
N ALA A 118 -1.16 -7.09 -7.29
CA ALA A 118 -1.71 -7.80 -8.43
C ALA A 118 -0.91 -7.53 -9.71
N ALA A 119 -0.51 -6.28 -9.94
CA ALA A 119 0.27 -5.89 -11.11
C ALA A 119 1.66 -6.55 -11.11
N GLN A 120 2.34 -6.56 -9.94
CA GLN A 120 3.59 -7.31 -9.78
C GLN A 120 3.38 -8.82 -9.96
N GLY A 121 2.32 -9.38 -9.40
CA GLY A 121 2.00 -10.81 -9.49
C GLY A 121 1.79 -11.26 -10.93
N LEU A 122 1.10 -10.44 -11.74
CA LEU A 122 0.93 -10.69 -13.16
C LEU A 122 2.28 -10.72 -13.90
N LEU A 123 3.16 -9.75 -13.64
CA LEU A 123 4.47 -9.67 -14.28
C LEU A 123 5.40 -10.82 -13.85
N ALA A 124 5.45 -11.10 -12.55
CA ALA A 124 6.24 -12.19 -11.98
C ALA A 124 5.76 -13.55 -12.51
N GLY A 125 4.45 -13.79 -12.53
CA GLY A 125 3.87 -15.01 -13.08
C GLY A 125 4.12 -15.17 -14.58
N LEU A 126 4.00 -14.09 -15.35
CA LEU A 126 4.36 -14.08 -16.78
C LEU A 126 5.83 -14.45 -16.99
N ASN A 127 6.75 -13.85 -16.24
CA ASN A 127 8.17 -14.11 -16.39
C ASN A 127 8.60 -15.47 -15.86
N ALA A 128 7.95 -16.00 -14.81
CA ALA A 128 8.11 -17.37 -14.38
C ALA A 128 7.68 -18.37 -15.47
N GLY A 129 6.54 -18.12 -16.13
CA GLY A 129 6.08 -18.92 -17.27
C GLY A 129 6.98 -18.81 -18.51
N ARG A 130 7.61 -17.65 -18.72
CA ARG A 130 8.62 -17.48 -19.79
C ARG A 130 9.92 -18.21 -19.45
N PHE A 131 10.37 -18.13 -18.21
CA PHE A 131 11.56 -18.83 -17.72
C PHE A 131 11.41 -20.35 -17.85
N SER A 132 10.26 -20.92 -17.48
CA SER A 132 10.01 -22.36 -17.63
C SER A 132 9.95 -22.82 -19.10
N ALA A 133 9.73 -21.90 -20.03
CA ALA A 133 9.76 -22.14 -21.47
C ALA A 133 11.08 -21.69 -22.12
N GLU A 134 12.12 -21.39 -21.33
CA GLU A 134 13.44 -20.92 -21.79
C GLU A 134 13.38 -19.66 -22.66
N LYS A 135 12.40 -18.79 -22.39
CA LYS A 135 12.23 -17.49 -23.08
C LYS A 135 12.76 -16.36 -22.22
N GLU A 136 13.29 -15.33 -22.88
CA GLU A 136 13.72 -14.10 -22.22
C GLU A 136 12.55 -13.44 -21.46
N GLY A 137 12.80 -12.93 -20.26
CA GLY A 137 11.80 -12.20 -19.48
C GLY A 137 11.38 -10.89 -20.15
N TRP A 138 10.18 -10.43 -19.84
CA TRP A 138 9.64 -9.15 -20.29
C TRP A 138 9.55 -8.18 -19.11
N ALA A 139 9.89 -6.92 -19.37
CA ALA A 139 9.71 -5.82 -18.42
C ALA A 139 9.15 -4.61 -19.19
N PRO A 140 7.96 -4.11 -18.84
CA PRO A 140 7.41 -2.92 -19.49
C PRO A 140 8.21 -1.67 -19.14
N GLY A 141 8.46 -0.81 -20.13
CA GLY A 141 9.11 0.48 -19.89
C GLY A 141 8.21 1.46 -19.13
N ARG A 142 8.82 2.40 -18.39
CA ARG A 142 8.09 3.46 -17.64
C ARG A 142 7.14 4.29 -18.52
N SER A 143 7.47 4.48 -19.80
CA SER A 143 6.65 5.24 -20.75
C SER A 143 5.47 4.44 -21.34
N GLN A 144 5.44 3.12 -21.12
CA GLN A 144 4.43 2.23 -21.69
C GLN A 144 3.28 1.95 -20.73
N ALA A 145 3.58 1.83 -19.44
CA ALA A 145 2.58 1.48 -18.43
C ALA A 145 2.97 1.96 -17.04
N TYR A 146 1.95 2.23 -16.21
CA TYR A 146 2.11 2.44 -14.78
C TYR A 146 2.75 1.24 -14.07
N LEU A 147 2.53 0.01 -14.56
CA LEU A 147 3.28 -1.18 -14.10
C LEU A 147 4.81 -1.02 -14.31
N GLY A 148 5.23 -0.43 -15.43
CA GLY A 148 6.64 -0.15 -15.69
C GLY A 148 7.21 0.90 -14.73
N VAL A 149 6.43 1.94 -14.42
CA VAL A 149 6.79 2.94 -13.39
C VAL A 149 6.95 2.29 -12.01
N LEU A 150 5.97 1.49 -11.60
CA LEU A 150 5.98 0.74 -10.33
C LEU A 150 7.25 -0.09 -10.18
N VAL A 151 7.51 -0.96 -11.16
CA VAL A 151 8.60 -1.94 -11.08
C VAL A 151 9.96 -1.26 -11.15
N ASP A 152 10.10 -0.23 -11.99
CA ASP A 152 11.34 0.52 -12.11
C ASP A 152 11.64 1.35 -10.85
N ASP A 153 10.63 2.01 -10.24
CA ASP A 153 10.80 2.70 -8.97
C ASP A 153 11.25 1.72 -7.87
N LEU A 154 10.61 0.56 -7.76
CA LEU A 154 10.98 -0.48 -6.80
C LEU A 154 12.42 -0.97 -7.02
N CYS A 155 12.81 -1.34 -8.23
CA CYS A 155 14.12 -1.91 -8.51
C CYS A 155 15.27 -0.88 -8.47
N THR A 156 14.97 0.40 -8.72
CA THR A 156 15.99 1.47 -8.80
C THR A 156 16.16 2.19 -7.46
N LEU A 157 15.04 2.58 -6.84
CA LEU A 157 15.04 3.41 -5.63
C LEU A 157 14.93 2.56 -4.35
N GLY A 158 14.41 1.34 -4.47
CA GLY A 158 14.02 0.52 -3.32
C GLY A 158 12.79 1.08 -2.63
N THR A 159 12.49 0.53 -1.45
CA THR A 159 11.47 1.10 -0.55
C THR A 159 12.11 1.27 0.83
N LYS A 160 12.05 2.48 1.38
CA LYS A 160 12.29 2.73 2.81
C LYS A 160 10.99 2.66 3.62
N GLU A 161 9.87 2.70 2.92
CA GLU A 161 8.50 2.75 3.41
C GLU A 161 7.60 2.06 2.38
N PRO A 162 6.40 1.59 2.76
CA PRO A 162 5.48 0.97 1.82
C PRO A 162 5.18 1.82 0.57
N TYR A 163 5.56 1.31 -0.60
CA TYR A 163 5.31 2.02 -1.85
C TYR A 163 3.81 1.99 -2.20
N ARG A 164 3.29 3.15 -2.61
CA ARG A 164 1.95 3.34 -3.19
C ARG A 164 2.03 4.17 -4.46
N MET A 165 1.31 3.75 -5.49
CA MET A 165 1.32 4.37 -6.82
C MET A 165 0.91 5.85 -6.81
N PHE A 166 0.05 6.26 -5.90
CA PHE A 166 -0.34 7.68 -5.73
C PHE A 166 0.83 8.61 -5.39
N THR A 167 1.94 8.07 -4.87
CA THR A 167 3.15 8.86 -4.56
C THR A 167 4.15 8.89 -5.73
N SER A 168 3.93 8.10 -6.77
CA SER A 168 4.79 8.04 -7.95
C SER A 168 4.54 9.25 -8.86
N ARG A 169 5.64 9.91 -9.28
CA ARG A 169 5.56 10.95 -10.31
C ARG A 169 5.75 10.29 -11.67
N ALA A 170 4.66 9.90 -12.31
CA ALA A 170 4.68 9.49 -13.71
C ALA A 170 4.91 10.72 -14.60
N GLY A 171 6.16 11.04 -14.92
CA GLY A 171 6.54 12.20 -15.74
C GLY A 171 5.96 12.23 -17.16
N VAL A 172 5.26 11.17 -17.60
CA VAL A 172 4.73 11.02 -18.97
C VAL A 172 3.21 11.24 -19.05
N SER A 173 2.51 11.44 -17.92
CA SER A 173 1.04 11.64 -17.94
C SER A 173 0.58 12.91 -18.69
N ALA A 174 1.50 13.81 -19.06
CA ALA A 174 1.18 15.03 -19.79
C ALA A 174 1.04 14.83 -21.32
N ASP A 175 1.63 13.80 -21.91
CA ASP A 175 1.65 13.64 -23.38
C ASP A 175 0.43 12.87 -23.94
N ALA A 176 -0.27 12.10 -23.11
CA ALA A 176 -1.47 11.37 -23.53
C ALA A 176 -2.72 12.27 -23.62
N ALA A 177 -2.67 13.50 -23.10
CA ALA A 177 -3.79 14.46 -23.14
C ALA A 177 -3.71 15.46 -24.32
N ARG A 178 -2.76 15.29 -25.24
CA ARG A 178 -2.55 16.17 -26.40
C ARG A 178 -2.57 15.47 -27.76
N ARG A 179 -3.33 14.38 -27.91
CA ARG A 179 -3.69 13.82 -29.23
C ARG A 179 -5.18 13.65 -29.37
#